data_AF-A0A2N3F4S3-F1
#
_entry.id   AF-A0A2N3F4S3-F1
#
_cell.length_a   1.000
_cell.length_b   1.000
_cell.length_c   1.000
_cell.angle_alpha   90.00
_cell.angle_beta   90.00
_cell.angle_gamma   90.00
#
_symmetry.space_group_name_H-M   'P 1'
#
loop_
_entity.id
_entity.type
_entity.pdbx_description
1 polymer ?
#
loop_
_entity_poly.entity_id
_entity_poly.type
_entity_poly.pdbx_seq_one_letter_code
_entity_poly.pdbx_strand_id
1 'polypeptide(L)' 'MYTSKDKVRCVLAVEHWRIEGDVHLLEGSRLTDSMNSKAKDFIAVTDAVVFDAASGRELFRPPYMAVNRTLIAVVFPLT' A
#
# COMPACT_ATOMS: atom_id res chain seq x y z
N MET A 1 15.06 10.70 18.80
CA MET A 1 14.22 9.51 19.02
C MET A 1 14.13 8.79 17.68
N TYR A 2 14.79 7.65 17.51
CA TYR A 2 14.66 6.85 16.29
C TYR A 2 13.37 6.05 16.42
N THR A 3 12.33 6.41 15.68
CA THR A 3 11.12 5.60 15.58
C THR A 3 11.44 4.43 14.65
N SER A 4 11.34 3.20 15.15
CA SER A 4 11.39 2.03 14.29
C SER A 4 10.21 2.07 13.32
N LYS A 5 10.39 1.60 12.09
CA LYS A 5 9.31 1.46 11.13
C LYS A 5 9.09 -0.01 10.87
N ASP A 6 7.89 -0.48 11.15
CA ASP A 6 7.47 -1.81 10.77
C ASP A 6 7.06 -1.80 9.31
N LYS A 7 7.51 -2.81 8.56
CA LYS A 7 7.08 -3.03 7.19
C LYS A 7 5.98 -4.06 7.17
N VAL A 8 4.87 -3.73 6.53
CA VAL A 8 3.77 -4.67 6.28
C VAL A 8 3.65 -4.89 4.79
N ARG A 9 3.88 -6.13 4.35
CA ARG A 9 3.59 -6.55 2.98
C ARG A 9 2.07 -6.66 2.83
N CYS A 10 1.49 -5.95 1.88
CA CYS A 10 0.05 -5.89 1.70
C CYS A 10 -0.38 -5.89 0.23
N VAL A 11 -1.66 -6.19 0.03
CA VAL A 11 -2.40 -5.95 -1.21
C VAL A 11 -3.24 -4.70 -1.05
N LEU A 12 -3.19 -3.82 -2.04
CA LEU A 12 -4.11 -2.69 -2.23
C LEU A 12 -4.91 -2.93 -3.51
N ALA A 13 -6.24 -2.92 -3.41
CA ALA A 13 -7.13 -2.90 -4.55
C ALA A 13 -7.50 -1.43 -4.88
N VAL A 14 -7.09 -0.96 -6.06
CA VAL A 14 -7.23 0.43 -6.49
C VAL A 14 -7.82 0.44 -7.90
N GLU A 15 -9.10 0.78 -8.01
CA GLU A 15 -9.84 0.74 -9.26
C GLU A 15 -9.71 -0.61 -10.00
N HIS A 16 -8.95 -0.65 -11.10
CA HIS A 16 -8.69 -1.81 -11.95
C HIS A 16 -7.31 -2.45 -11.69
N TRP A 17 -6.60 -2.01 -10.66
CA TRP A 17 -5.29 -2.51 -10.27
C TRP A 17 -5.32 -3.26 -8.95
N ARG A 18 -4.53 -4.32 -8.91
CA ARG A 18 -4.13 -5.00 -7.68
C ARG A 18 -2.65 -4.70 -7.47
N ILE A 19 -2.32 -3.97 -6.40
CA ILE A 19 -0.96 -3.57 -6.08
C ILE A 19 -0.50 -4.43 -4.91
N GLU A 20 0.60 -5.16 -5.06
CA GLU A 20 1.30 -5.80 -3.96
C GLU A 20 2.54 -5.00 -3.60
N GLY A 21 2.76 -4.71 -2.32
CA GLY A 21 3.92 -3.91 -1.92
C GLY A 21 4.10 -3.81 -0.41
N ASP A 22 5.13 -3.08 -0.01
CA ASP A 22 5.44 -2.83 1.39
C ASP A 22 4.93 -1.45 1.80
N VAL A 23 4.12 -1.41 2.85
CA VAL A 23 3.73 -0.17 3.53
C VAL A 23 4.54 -0.04 4.82
N HIS A 24 5.15 1.13 5.01
CA HIS A 24 5.94 1.43 6.21
C HIS A 24 5.06 2.10 7.23
N LEU A 25 4.81 1.41 8.33
CA LEU A 25 4.02 1.89 9.45
C LEU A 25 4.93 2.45 10.54
N LEU A 26 4.41 3.36 11.35
CA LEU A 26 5.07 3.72 12.60
C LEU A 26 4.97 2.52 13.55
N GLU A 27 6.03 2.24 14.31
CA GLU A 27 6.01 1.18 15.32
C GLU A 27 4.78 1.28 16.23
N GLY A 28 4.08 0.16 16.40
CA GLY A 28 2.83 0.08 17.18
C GLY A 28 1.58 0.67 16.52
N SER A 29 1.68 1.26 15.32
CA SER A 29 0.52 1.72 14.55
C SER A 29 -0.09 0.62 13.70
N ARG A 30 -1.40 0.71 13.46
CA ARG A 30 -2.12 -0.24 12.61
C ARG A 30 -2.12 0.23 11.15
N LEU A 31 -2.25 -0.71 10.23
CA LEU A 31 -2.45 -0.41 8.81
C LEU A 31 -3.64 0.54 8.59
N THR A 32 -4.73 0.32 9.33
CA THR A 32 -5.93 1.17 9.30
C THR A 32 -5.66 2.62 9.72
N ASP A 33 -4.71 2.85 10.63
CA ASP A 33 -4.39 4.20 11.10
C ASP A 33 -3.71 5.01 9.99
N SER A 34 -2.88 4.34 9.19
CA SER A 34 -2.26 4.93 7.98
C SER A 34 -3.27 5.24 6.89
N MET A 35 -4.36 4.46 6.80
CA MET A 35 -5.45 4.72 5.86
C MET A 35 -6.33 5.90 6.30
N ASN A 36 -6.66 5.98 7.59
CA ASN A 36 -7.60 6.97 8.13
C ASN A 36 -6.98 8.34 8.44
N SER A 37 -5.69 8.55 8.16
CA SER A 37 -5.03 9.84 8.41
C SER A 37 -5.55 10.93 7.47
N LYS A 38 -6.27 11.92 8.01
CA LYS A 38 -6.82 13.07 7.26
C LYS A 38 -5.77 14.09 6.78
N ALA A 39 -4.53 13.98 7.24
CA ALA A 39 -3.48 14.98 6.99
C ALA A 39 -2.70 14.72 5.68
N LYS A 40 -2.96 13.61 5.01
CA LYS A 40 -2.21 13.15 3.85
C LYS A 40 -3.18 12.44 2.92
N ASP A 41 -3.06 12.61 1.61
CA ASP A 41 -3.94 11.96 0.62
C ASP A 41 -3.32 10.68 0.06
N PHE A 42 -1.99 10.61 0.01
CA PHE A 42 -1.26 9.48 -0.56
C PHE A 42 -0.64 8.58 0.51
N ILE A 43 -0.56 7.28 0.22
CA ILE A 43 0.21 6.30 0.98
C ILE A 43 1.41 5.85 0.15
N ALA A 44 2.57 5.73 0.79
CA ALA A 44 3.78 5.25 0.15
C ALA A 44 3.80 3.71 0.15
N VAL A 45 4.08 3.14 -1.01
CA VAL A 45 4.26 1.69 -1.22
C VAL A 45 5.63 1.48 -1.86
N THR A 46 6.47 0.64 -1.26
CA THR A 46 7.78 0.25 -1.80
C THR A 46 7.77 -1.19 -2.30
N ASP A 47 8.74 -1.53 -3.16
CA ASP A 47 8.89 -2.88 -3.73
C ASP A 47 7.57 -3.39 -4.35
N ALA A 48 6.94 -2.48 -5.12
CA ALA A 48 5.60 -2.65 -5.62
C ALA A 48 5.57 -3.52 -6.89
N VAL A 49 4.55 -4.37 -6.98
CA VAL A 49 4.18 -5.08 -8.20
C VAL A 49 2.73 -4.76 -8.50
N VAL A 50 2.48 -4.21 -9.67
CA VAL A 50 1.13 -3.80 -10.11
C VAL A 50 0.62 -4.82 -11.08
N PHE A 51 -0.56 -5.36 -10.81
CA PHE A 51 -1.26 -6.30 -11.65
C PHE A 51 -2.55 -5.67 -12.16
N ASP A 52 -2.93 -6.00 -13.39
CA ASP A 52 -4.29 -5.84 -13.86
C ASP A 52 -5.21 -6.74 -13.03
N ALA A 53 -6.24 -6.17 -12.40
CA ALA A 53 -7.08 -6.90 -11.45
C ALA A 53 -7.94 -7.99 -12.13
N ALA A 54 -8.29 -7.81 -13.41
CA ALA A 54 -9.16 -8.74 -14.14
C ALA A 54 -8.39 -9.95 -14.69
N SER A 55 -7.24 -9.70 -15.31
CA SER A 55 -6.43 -10.74 -15.97
C SER A 55 -5.34 -11.32 -15.09
N GLY A 56 -4.98 -10.66 -13.98
CA GLY A 56 -3.85 -11.05 -13.13
C GLY A 56 -2.48 -10.79 -13.75
N ARG A 57 -2.42 -10.16 -14.94
CA ARG A 57 -1.17 -9.86 -15.64
C ARG A 57 -0.40 -8.76 -14.90
N GLU A 58 0.89 -8.99 -14.66
CA GLU A 58 1.79 -7.95 -14.18
C GLU A 58 1.93 -6.84 -15.24
N LEU A 59 1.76 -5.59 -14.80
CA LEU A 59 1.86 -4.40 -15.62
C LEU A 59 3.16 -3.65 -15.35
N PHE A 60 3.49 -3.45 -14.07
CA PHE A 60 4.62 -2.62 -13.63
C PHE A 60 5.27 -3.17 -12.37
N ARG A 61 6.56 -2.89 -12.18
CA ARG A 61 7.33 -3.21 -10.97
C ARG A 61 8.19 -2.04 -10.47
N PRO A 62 7.58 -0.92 -10.07
CA PRO A 62 8.32 0.24 -9.60
C PRO A 62 8.86 0.03 -8.17
N PRO A 63 10.05 0.57 -7.84
CA PRO A 63 10.60 0.49 -6.48
C PRO A 63 9.82 1.36 -5.48
N TYR A 64 9.09 2.38 -5.94
CA TYR A 64 8.28 3.28 -5.14
C TYR A 64 7.02 3.71 -5.89
N MET A 65 5.89 3.76 -5.18
CA MET A 65 4.63 4.34 -5.63
C MET A 65 3.98 5.16 -4.53
N ALA A 66 3.42 6.31 -4.90
CA ALA A 66 2.46 7.03 -4.07
C ALA A 66 1.05 6.68 -4.55
N VAL A 67 0.26 6.02 -3.70
CA VAL A 67 -1.09 5.57 -4.02
C VAL A 67 -2.10 6.48 -3.35
N ASN A 68 -3.07 7.00 -4.09
CA ASN A 68 -4.13 7.83 -3.52
C ASN A 68 -5.05 6.96 -2.65
N ARG A 69 -5.21 7.31 -1.37
CA ARG A 69 -6.01 6.53 -0.43
C ARG A 69 -7.50 6.59 -0.68
N THR A 70 -8.02 7.65 -1.27
CA THR A 70 -9.44 7.77 -1.55
C THR A 70 -9.91 6.79 -2.63
N LEU A 71 -8.96 6.25 -3.42
CA LEU A 71 -9.21 5.27 -4.48
C LEU A 71 -8.95 3.82 -4.03
N ILE A 72 -8.42 3.61 -2.81
CA ILE A 72 -8.19 2.27 -2.27
C ILE A 72 -9.53 1.74 -1.78
N ALA A 73 -10.07 0.73 -2.48
CA ALA A 73 -11.31 0.07 -2.09
C ALA A 73 -11.09 -0.96 -0.98
N VAL A 74 -9.97 -1.68 -1.03
CA VAL A 74 -9.63 -2.76 -0.07
C VAL A 74 -8.12 -2.77 0.17
N VAL A 75 -7.72 -3.00 1.42
CA VAL A 75 -6.33 -3.24 1.79
C VAL A 75 -6.22 -4.35 2.83
N PHE A 76 -5.27 -5.27 2.67
CA PHE A 76 -5.01 -6.33 3.64
C PHE A 76 -3.55 -6.80 3.61
N PRO A 77 -2.97 -7.25 4.75
CA PRO A 77 -1.63 -7.86 4.79
C PRO A 77 -1.59 -9.19 4.02
N LEU A 78 -0.44 -9.50 3.40
CA LEU A 78 -0.22 -10.79 2.71
C LEU A 78 0.26 -11.92 3.63
N THR A 79 0.66 -11.60 4.86
CA THR A 79 0.97 -12.53 5.96
C THR A 79 0.93 -11.78 7.27
#